data_AF-A0A4Q0AZ66-F1
#
_entry.id   AF-A0A4Q0AZ66-F1
#
_cell.length_a   1.000
_cell.length_b   1.000
_cell.length_c   1.000
_cell.angle_alpha   90.00
_cell.angle_beta   90.00
_cell.angle_gamma   90.00
#
_symmetry.space_group_name_H-M   'P 1'
#
loop_
_entity.id
_entity.type
_entity.pdbx_description
1 polymer ?
#
loop_
_entity_poly.entity_id
_entity_poly.type
_entity_poly.pdbx_seq_one_letter_code
_entity_poly.pdbx_strand_id
1 'polypeptide(L)' 'MIFCNYIVSPEILIPHVPPGTKLDYFEGNTYVSLVGFYFTNTALKGISISFYRQFEEFNLRFYVRFKKGNNLEEQSSIH' A
#
# COMPACT_ATOMS: atom_id res chain seq x y z
N MET A 1 -11.24 9.03 -5.25
CA MET A 1 -9.98 8.29 -5.08
C MET A 1 -8.87 9.30 -4.91
N ILE A 2 -8.06 9.15 -3.87
CA ILE A 2 -6.97 10.06 -3.52
C ILE A 2 -5.67 9.24 -3.50
N PHE A 3 -4.59 9.81 -4.04
CA PHE A 3 -3.24 9.24 -3.95
C PHE A 3 -2.30 10.29 -3.39
N CYS A 4 -1.47 9.91 -2.43
CA CYS A 4 -0.37 10.74 -1.99
C CYS A 4 0.88 9.89 -1.74
N ASN A 5 2.03 10.34 -2.21
CA ASN A 5 3.32 9.67 -2.03
C ASN A 5 4.21 10.53 -1.15
N TYR A 6 4.75 9.93 -0.10
CA TYR A 6 5.61 10.60 0.86
C TYR A 6 6.96 9.92 0.92
N ILE A 7 8.03 10.72 0.95
CA ILE A 7 9.38 10.22 1.27
C ILE A 7 9.43 9.96 2.76
N VAL A 8 9.93 8.79 3.15
CA VAL A 8 10.08 8.39 4.55
C VAL A 8 11.48 7.84 4.81
N SER A 9 11.89 7.91 6.08
CA SER A 9 13.13 7.27 6.52
C SER A 9 13.00 5.75 6.38
N PRO A 10 13.94 5.06 5.72
CA PRO A 10 13.89 3.60 5.56
C PRO A 10 13.82 2.85 6.89
N GLU A 11 14.43 3.40 7.94
CA GLU A 11 14.47 2.85 9.30
C GLU A 11 13.08 2.65 9.90
N ILE A 12 12.10 3.47 9.50
CA ILE A 12 10.71 3.35 9.91
C ILE A 12 10.06 2.12 9.27
N LEU A 13 10.45 1.77 8.04
CA LEU A 13 9.86 0.69 7.27
C LEU A 13 10.56 -0.66 7.47
N ILE A 14 11.85 -0.67 7.82
CA ILE A 14 12.64 -1.90 8.05
C ILE A 14 11.91 -2.94 8.92
N PRO A 15 11.28 -2.58 10.07
CA PRO A 15 10.58 -3.54 10.92
C PRO A 15 9.36 -4.19 10.25
N HIS A 16 8.82 -3.56 9.20
CA HIS A 16 7.65 -4.02 8.46
C HIS A 16 8.01 -4.78 7.18
N VAL A 17 9.30 -4.91 6.86
CA VAL A 17 9.77 -5.64 5.67
C VAL A 17 9.61 -7.15 5.90
N PRO A 18 8.87 -7.88 5.04
CA PRO A 18 8.69 -9.31 5.14
C PRO A 18 10.02 -10.06 4.95
N PRO A 19 10.19 -11.21 5.63
CA PRO A 19 11.36 -12.05 5.48
C PRO A 19 11.62 -12.42 4.01
N GLY A 20 12.89 -12.39 3.60
CA GLY A 20 13.30 -12.69 2.23
C GLY A 20 13.20 -11.52 1.25
N THR A 21 12.61 -10.39 1.65
CA THR A 21 12.51 -9.17 0.83
C THR A 21 13.43 -8.07 1.35
N LYS A 22 13.65 -7.03 0.54
CA LYS A 22 14.39 -5.81 0.91
C LYS A 22 13.61 -4.58 0.50
N LEU A 23 13.76 -3.46 1.21
CA LEU A 23 13.16 -2.20 0.77
C LEU A 23 13.61 -1.84 -0.64
N ASP A 24 12.65 -1.34 -1.41
CA ASP A 24 12.92 -0.73 -2.70
C ASP A 24 13.24 0.75 -2.55
N TYR A 25 14.05 1.25 -3.47
CA TYR A 25 14.49 2.64 -3.49
C TYR A 25 14.31 3.20 -4.89
N PHE A 26 13.55 4.27 -4.98
CA PHE A 26 13.38 5.04 -6.21
C PHE A 26 14.20 6.33 -6.07
N GLU A 27 15.17 6.53 -6.96
CA GLU A 27 16.11 7.67 -6.91
C GLU A 27 16.80 7.85 -5.54
N GLY A 28 17.07 6.74 -4.84
CA GLY A 28 17.68 6.74 -3.51
C GLY A 28 16.72 7.02 -2.35
N ASN A 29 15.44 7.28 -2.63
CA ASN A 29 14.41 7.52 -1.61
C ASN A 29 13.48 6.31 -1.45
N THR A 30 12.96 6.14 -0.23
CA THR A 30 11.89 5.18 0.04
C THR A 30 10.56 5.93 0.11
N TYR A 31 9.57 5.44 -0.60
CA TYR A 31 8.25 6.05 -0.68
C TYR A 31 7.19 5.21 0.01
N VAL A 32 6.27 5.90 0.65
CA VAL A 32 5.00 5.35 1.13
C VAL A 32 3.87 6.01 0.35
N SER A 33 3.04 5.19 -0.28
CA SER A 33 1.83 5.59 -0.98
C SER A 33 0.63 5.44 -0.06
N LEU A 34 -0.12 6.52 0.13
CA LEU A 34 -1.43 6.53 0.74
C LEU A 34 -2.48 6.56 -0.36
N VAL A 35 -3.35 5.54 -0.41
CA VAL A 35 -4.43 5.44 -1.38
C VAL A 35 -5.77 5.42 -0.65
N GLY A 36 -6.54 6.49 -0.80
CA GLY A 36 -7.88 6.62 -0.20
C GLY A 36 -8.98 6.28 -1.19
N PHE A 37 -9.86 5.35 -0.82
CA PHE A 37 -11.09 5.04 -1.53
C PHE A 37 -12.30 5.47 -0.71
N TYR A 38 -13.25 6.13 -1.36
CA TYR A 38 -14.55 6.46 -0.77
C TYR A 38 -15.60 5.56 -1.43
N PHE A 39 -16.09 4.56 -0.69
CA PHE A 39 -17.10 3.63 -1.19
C PHE A 39 -18.49 4.22 -1.00
N THR A 40 -19.04 4.88 -2.03
CA THR A 40 -20.34 5.55 -1.91
C THR A 40 -21.58 4.68 -2.18
N ASN A 41 -21.46 3.38 -2.48
CA ASN A 41 -22.63 2.62 -2.89
C ASN A 41 -22.52 1.08 -2.76
N THR A 42 -22.25 0.56 -1.56
CA THR A 42 -22.47 -0.89 -1.29
C THR A 42 -23.95 -1.17 -1.18
N ALA A 43 -24.61 -1.43 -2.32
CA ALA A 43 -25.98 -1.95 -2.35
C ALA A 43 -25.87 -3.48 -2.41
N LEU A 44 -26.13 -4.16 -1.30
CA LEU A 44 -26.32 -5.61 -1.32
C LEU A 44 -27.81 -5.88 -1.56
N LYS A 45 -28.17 -6.42 -2.72
CA LYS A 45 -29.52 -6.97 -3.02
C LYS A 45 -30.70 -6.04 -2.64
N GLY A 46 -30.66 -4.76 -3.01
CA GLY A 46 -31.84 -3.88 -2.95
C GLY A 46 -32.27 -3.39 -1.56
N ILE A 47 -31.54 -3.70 -0.48
CA ILE A 47 -31.80 -3.14 0.86
C ILE A 47 -30.62 -2.25 1.25
N SER A 48 -30.84 -0.93 1.23
CA SER A 48 -29.88 0.06 1.70
C SER A 48 -29.95 0.18 3.23
N ILE A 49 -28.91 -0.27 3.92
CA ILE A 49 -28.75 -0.02 5.35
C ILE A 49 -28.08 1.35 5.50
N SER A 50 -28.86 2.36 5.92
CA SER A 50 -28.48 3.78 5.85
C SER A 50 -27.36 4.22 6.81
N PHE A 51 -26.90 3.37 7.75
CA PHE A 51 -26.11 3.84 8.89
C PHE A 51 -24.64 3.39 8.98
N TYR A 52 -24.13 2.57 8.04
CA TYR A 52 -22.73 2.09 8.07
C TYR A 52 -22.06 2.06 6.69
N ARG A 53 -22.34 3.04 5.84
CA ARG A 53 -22.00 3.01 4.40
C ARG A 53 -20.86 3.94 3.99
N GLN A 54 -20.06 4.39 4.95
CA GLN A 54 -18.92 5.28 4.73
C GLN A 54 -17.76 4.73 5.54
N PHE A 55 -16.91 3.93 4.92
CA PHE A 55 -15.58 3.70 5.46
C PHE A 55 -14.59 4.33 4.49
N GLU A 56 -13.80 5.26 4.99
CA GLU A 56 -12.63 5.75 4.28
C GLU A 56 -11.56 4.66 4.40
N GLU A 57 -11.45 3.79 3.39
CA GLU A 57 -10.34 2.85 3.36
C GLU A 57 -9.11 3.57 2.83
N PHE A 58 -8.09 3.64 3.68
CA PHE A 58 -6.78 4.14 3.29
C PHE A 58 -5.81 2.97 3.24
N ASN A 59 -5.29 2.66 2.06
CA ASN A 59 -4.18 1.74 1.95
C ASN A 59 -2.86 2.50 2.09
N LEU A 60 -2.04 2.08 3.05
CA LEU A 60 -0.66 2.52 3.18
C LEU A 60 0.23 1.46 2.54
N ARG A 61 1.10 1.88 1.63
CA ARG A 61 1.87 0.95 0.81
C ARG A 61 3.29 1.40 0.62
N PHE A 62 4.23 0.49 0.80
CA PHE A 62 5.63 0.71 0.45
C PHE A 62 6.14 -0.47 -0.39
N TYR A 63 7.27 -0.25 -1.06
CA TYR A 63 7.79 -1.15 -2.08
C TYR A 63 8.95 -1.97 -1.54
N VAL A 64 8.98 -3.25 -1.92
CA VAL A 64 10.04 -4.19 -1.58
C VAL A 64 10.49 -4.96 -2.83
N ARG A 65 11.72 -5.46 -2.83
CA ARG A 65 12.26 -6.32 -3.87
C ARG A 65 12.62 -7.68 -3.29
N PHE A 66 12.38 -8.72 -4.08
CA PHE A 66 12.77 -10.09 -3.77
C PHE A 66 13.80 -10.57 -4.80
N LYS A 67 14.86 -11.24 -4.36
CA LYS A 67 15.85 -11.81 -5.28
C LYS A 67 15.49 -13.28 -5.54
N LYS A 68 15.02 -13.59 -6.75
CA LYS A 68 14.76 -14.97 -7.20
C LYS A 68 15.86 -15.42 -8.16
N GLY A 69 16.79 -16.25 -7.68
CA GLY A 69 17.94 -16.69 -8.48
C GLY A 69 18.95 -15.56 -8.75
N ASN A 70 19.42 -15.41 -9.98
CA ASN A 70 20.37 -14.35 -10.37
C ASN A 70 19.71 -13.04 -10.81
N ASN A 71 18.38 -13.00 -10.95
CA ASN A 71 17.65 -11.80 -11.39
C ASN A 71 16.94 -11.13 -10.22
N LEU A 72 17.02 -9.80 -10.18
CA LEU A 72 16.21 -8.96 -9.30
C LEU A 72 14.86 -8.79 -10.00
N GLU A 73 13.82 -9.44 -9.49
CA GLU A 73 12.44 -9.17 -9.93
C GLU A 73 11.81 -8.18 -8.95
N GLU A 74 11.27 -7.09 -9.46
CA GLU A 74 10.47 -6.13 -8.69
C GLU A 74 9.21 -6.85 -8.22
N GLN A 75 8.97 -6.89 -6.90
CA GLN A 75 7.71 -7.40 -6.37
C GLN A 75 6.87 -6.27 -5.80
N SER A 76 5.64 -6.24 -6.27
CA SER A 76 4.66 -5.20 -6.06
C SER A 76 4.23 -5.14 -4.59
N SER A 77 4.63 -4.08 -3.90
CA SER A 77 3.85 -3.37 -2.88
C SER A 77 3.19 -4.17 -1.75
N ILE A 78 3.59 -3.92 -0.50
CA ILE A 78 2.90 -4.47 0.68
C ILE A 78 1.72 -3.56 1.05
N HIS A 79 0.59 -4.15 1.45
CA HIS A 79 -0.68 -3.48 1.79
C HIS A 79 -0.85 -3.35 3.30
#